data_AF-X1N9U5-F1
#
_entry.id   AF-X1N9U5-F1
#
_cell.length_a   1.000
_cell.length_b   1.000
_cell.length_c   1.000
_cell.angle_alpha   90.00
_cell.angle_beta   90.00
_cell.angle_gamma   90.00
#
_symmetry.space_group_name_H-M   'P 1'
#
loop_
_entity.id
_entity.type
_entity.pdbx_description
1 polymer ?
#
loop_
_entity_poly.entity_id
_entity_poly.type
_entity_poly.pdbx_seq_one_letter_code
_entity_poly.pdbx_strand_id
1 'polypeptide(L)'
;NRVQVEGYDPVEDEPVIVDTFNWDEIARIYDRLNQVEDRNIDTAQKAQDRGEAYLRQAEIESASGAISVPVNCGQRLYDVIDITDSRVGLSAEKKRVLGLILVYNPRRGEYEERLLLGAV
;
A
#
# COMPACT_ATOMS: atom_id res chain seq x y z
N ASN A 1 10.62 -0.29 8.06
CA ASN A 1 9.83 0.68 8.85
C ASN A 1 10.58 1.99 9.07
N ARG A 2 11.85 2.09 8.66
CA ARG A 2 12.54 3.33 8.31
C ARG A 2 12.89 3.29 6.83
N VAL A 3 12.73 4.41 6.12
CA VAL A 3 13.15 4.56 4.73
C VAL A 3 14.13 5.72 4.65
N GLN A 4 15.32 5.46 4.13
CA GLN A 4 16.30 6.49 3.80
C GLN A 4 16.28 6.71 2.30
N VAL A 5 16.04 7.94 1.87
CA VAL A 5 16.05 8.33 0.46
C VAL A 5 17.31 9.14 0.19
N GLU A 6 18.08 8.67 -0.78
CA GLU A 6 19.30 9.31 -1.26
C GLU A 6 19.04 9.88 -2.66
N GLY A 7 19.15 11.19 -2.80
CA GLY A 7 19.07 11.95 -4.03
C GLY A 7 20.31 12.81 -4.23
N TYR A 8 20.22 13.76 -5.16
CA TYR A 8 21.35 14.60 -5.53
C TYR A 8 20.86 15.95 -6.05
N ASP A 9 21.36 17.04 -5.45
CA ASP A 9 21.11 18.40 -5.89
C ASP A 9 22.17 18.82 -6.94
N PRO A 10 21.80 18.96 -8.22
CA PRO A 10 22.75 19.33 -9.27
C PRO A 10 23.16 20.81 -9.23
N VAL A 11 22.49 21.66 -8.45
CA VAL A 11 22.81 23.09 -8.33
C VAL A 11 23.94 23.30 -7.33
N GLU A 12 23.82 22.67 -6.16
CA GLU A 12 24.81 22.77 -5.08
C GLU A 12 25.92 21.69 -5.18
N ASP A 13 25.77 20.70 -6.08
CA ASP A 13 26.68 19.55 -6.23
C ASP A 13 26.80 18.71 -4.94
N GLU A 14 25.68 18.56 -4.23
CA GLU A 14 25.61 17.89 -2.93
C GLU A 14 24.58 16.75 -2.90
N PRO A 15 24.83 15.68 -2.13
CA PRO A 15 23.85 14.62 -1.92
C PRO A 15 22.70 15.10 -1.03
N VAL A 16 21.47 14.72 -1.40
CA VAL A 16 20.28 14.94 -0.58
C VAL A 16 19.94 13.64 0.12
N ILE A 17 20.04 13.59 1.45
CA ILE A 17 19.75 12.37 2.22
C ILE A 17 18.69 12.69 3.27
N VAL A 18 17.58 11.96 3.25
CA VAL A 18 16.47 12.14 4.20
C VAL A 18 16.01 10.79 4.74
N ASP A 19 15.76 10.73 6.04
CA ASP A 19 15.21 9.56 6.73
C ASP A 19 13.74 9.81 7.12
N THR A 20 12.87 8.86 6.78
CA THR A 20 11.46 8.83 7.16
C THR A 20 11.17 7.60 8.03
N PHE A 21 10.34 7.75 9.06
CA PHE A 21 10.15 6.74 10.10
C PHE A 21 8.67 6.41 10.34
N ASN A 22 8.35 5.12 10.48
CA ASN A 22 7.13 4.64 11.10
C ASN A 22 7.42 4.25 12.56
N TRP A 23 7.30 5.21 13.48
CA TRP A 23 7.65 5.02 14.90
C TRP A 23 6.81 3.95 15.59
N ASP A 24 5.53 3.83 15.26
CA ASP A 24 4.64 2.83 15.84
C ASP A 24 5.09 1.41 15.49
N GLU A 25 5.49 1.19 14.24
CA GLU A 25 6.01 -0.10 13.79
C GLU A 25 7.41 -0.37 14.38
N ILE A 26 8.28 0.64 14.43
CA ILE A 26 9.61 0.53 15.07
C ILE A 26 9.47 0.13 16.55
N ALA A 27 8.50 0.71 17.26
CA ALA A 27 8.24 0.34 18.66
C ALA A 27 7.78 -1.12 18.82
N ARG A 28 7.11 -1.69 17.81
CA ARG A 28 6.61 -3.07 17.83
C ARG A 28 7.65 -4.11 17.43
N ILE A 29 8.47 -3.82 16.41
CA ILE A 29 9.34 -4.82 15.77
C ILE A 29 10.81 -4.37 15.58
N TYR A 30 11.23 -3.30 16.26
CA TYR A 30 12.54 -2.64 16.15
C TYR A 30 12.80 -1.99 14.78
N ASP A 31 13.90 -1.23 14.68
CA ASP A 31 14.27 -0.51 13.46
C ASP A 31 14.69 -1.48 12.34
N ARG A 32 14.14 -1.22 11.14
CA ARG A 32 14.44 -1.89 9.88
C ARG A 32 14.56 -0.83 8.79
N LEU A 33 15.81 -0.55 8.44
CA LEU A 33 16.21 0.38 7.39
C LEU A 33 15.98 -0.20 5.99
N ASN A 34 15.35 0.59 5.13
CA ASN A 34 15.32 0.40 3.68
C ASN A 34 15.95 1.63 3.01
N GLN A 35 16.96 1.43 2.17
CA GLN A 35 17.64 2.50 1.45
C GLN A 35 17.13 2.57 0.01
N VAL A 36 16.83 3.78 -0.46
CA VAL A 36 16.33 4.05 -1.81
C VAL A 36 17.16 5.16 -2.43
N GLU A 37 17.91 4.82 -3.49
CA GLU A 37 18.62 5.81 -4.30
C GLU A 37 17.72 6.28 -5.47
N ASP A 38 17.51 7.58 -5.60
CA ASP A 38 16.84 8.20 -6.75
C ASP A 38 17.47 9.55 -7.09
N ARG A 39 18.30 9.56 -8.14
CA ARG A 39 19.00 10.76 -8.63
C ARG A 39 18.10 11.86 -9.18
N ASN A 40 16.80 11.60 -9.38
CA ASN A 40 15.85 12.63 -9.80
C ASN A 40 15.30 13.45 -8.63
N ILE A 41 15.67 13.09 -7.41
CA ILE A 41 15.30 13.82 -6.19
C ILE A 41 16.40 14.82 -5.88
N ASP A 42 16.10 16.09 -6.14
CA ASP A 42 17.01 17.23 -6.04
C ASP A 42 16.79 18.09 -4.78
N THR A 43 15.81 17.73 -3.94
CA THR A 43 15.45 18.52 -2.74
C THR A 43 15.06 17.63 -1.58
N ALA A 44 15.35 18.08 -0.37
CA ALA A 44 14.99 17.37 0.85
C ALA A 44 13.48 17.11 0.95
N GLN A 45 12.63 18.03 0.47
CA GLN A 45 11.17 17.84 0.46
C GLN A 45 10.76 16.69 -0.46
N LYS A 46 11.30 16.60 -1.69
CA LYS A 46 11.00 15.47 -2.59
C LYS A 46 11.50 14.13 -2.00
N ALA A 47 12.63 14.15 -1.30
CA ALA A 47 13.16 12.96 -0.62
C ALA A 47 12.24 12.51 0.52
N GLN A 48 11.75 13.46 1.33
CA GLN A 48 10.76 13.21 2.38
C GLN A 48 9.47 12.63 1.81
N ASP A 49 8.88 13.28 0.79
CA ASP A 49 7.63 12.84 0.14
C ASP A 49 7.78 11.41 -0.42
N ARG A 50 8.97 11.10 -0.96
CA ARG A 50 9.26 9.75 -1.45
C ARG A 50 9.33 8.74 -0.30
N GLY A 51 10.02 9.06 0.78
CA GLY A 51 10.12 8.20 1.96
C GLY A 51 8.74 7.90 2.57
N GLU A 52 7.89 8.91 2.68
CA GLU A 52 6.50 8.77 3.13
C GLU A 52 5.68 7.89 2.18
N ALA A 53 5.85 8.06 0.86
CA ALA A 53 5.19 7.22 -0.14
C ALA A 53 5.58 5.74 0.00
N TYR A 54 6.86 5.44 0.25
CA TYR A 54 7.32 4.06 0.48
C TYR A 54 6.76 3.47 1.77
N LEU A 55 6.74 4.23 2.88
CA LEU A 55 6.13 3.77 4.12
C LEU A 55 4.64 3.50 3.93
N ARG A 56 3.94 4.37 3.19
CA ARG A 56 2.52 4.20 2.89
C ARG A 56 2.25 3.00 2.00
N GLN A 57 3.09 2.76 0.99
CA GLN A 57 3.00 1.57 0.15
C GLN A 57 3.17 0.30 0.99
N ALA A 58 4.18 0.26 1.86
CA ALA A 58 4.42 -0.87 2.75
C ALA A 58 3.24 -1.12 3.72
N GLU A 59 2.62 -0.06 4.23
CA GLU A 59 1.41 -0.17 5.06
C GLU A 59 0.26 -0.81 4.27
N ILE A 60 -0.03 -0.32 3.06
CA ILE A 60 -1.08 -0.85 2.19
C ILE A 60 -0.83 -2.33 1.87
N GLU A 61 0.42 -2.72 1.62
CA GLU A 61 0.81 -4.11 1.33
C GLU A 61 0.85 -5.02 2.57
N SER A 62 0.95 -4.45 3.77
CA SER A 62 1.07 -5.22 5.02
C SER A 62 -0.15 -6.08 5.33
N ALA A 63 -1.34 -5.64 4.95
CA ALA A 63 -2.56 -6.43 5.03
C ALA A 63 -2.91 -6.96 3.65
N SER A 64 -2.70 -8.26 3.43
CA SER A 64 -3.10 -8.93 2.21
C SER A 64 -4.37 -9.75 2.42
N GLY A 65 -5.15 -9.92 1.37
CA GLY A 65 -6.32 -10.77 1.40
C GLY A 65 -7.05 -10.77 0.06
N ALA A 66 -8.02 -11.65 -0.06
CA ALA A 66 -8.95 -11.60 -1.18
C ALA A 66 -10.34 -12.03 -0.72
N ILE A 67 -11.36 -11.37 -1.28
CA ILE A 67 -12.76 -11.79 -1.14
C ILE A 67 -13.36 -12.01 -2.52
N SER A 68 -14.37 -12.87 -2.58
CA SER A 68 -15.16 -13.02 -3.79
C SER A 68 -16.53 -12.39 -3.59
N VAL A 69 -16.99 -11.67 -4.60
CA VAL A 69 -18.24 -10.92 -4.61
C VAL A 69 -18.96 -11.11 -5.96
N PRO A 70 -20.29 -10.90 -6.03
CA PRO A 70 -20.96 -10.76 -7.31
C PRO A 70 -20.38 -9.59 -8.10
N VAL A 71 -20.34 -9.72 -9.43
CA VAL A 71 -19.81 -8.68 -10.32
C VAL A 71 -20.52 -7.35 -10.10
N ASN A 72 -19.76 -6.29 -9.83
CA ASN A 72 -20.30 -4.96 -9.56
C ASN A 72 -19.67 -3.90 -10.47
N CYS A 73 -20.50 -3.19 -11.25
CA CYS A 73 -20.04 -2.12 -12.14
C CYS A 73 -19.59 -0.83 -11.42
N GLY A 74 -19.90 -0.70 -10.13
CA GLY A 74 -19.50 0.42 -9.30
C GLY A 74 -18.15 0.25 -8.60
N GLN A 75 -17.61 -0.97 -8.54
CA GLN A 75 -16.35 -1.26 -7.84
C GLN A 75 -15.15 -0.77 -8.65
N ARG A 76 -14.25 -0.01 -8.03
CA ARG A 76 -13.03 0.50 -8.66
C ARG A 76 -11.78 0.13 -7.87
N LEU A 77 -10.65 0.19 -8.58
CA LEU A 77 -9.32 0.08 -7.99
C LEU A 77 -9.08 1.25 -7.02
N TYR A 78 -8.50 0.94 -5.87
CA TYR A 78 -8.22 1.85 -4.74
C TYR A 78 -9.43 2.36 -3.97
N ASP A 79 -10.65 1.86 -4.26
CA ASP A 79 -11.80 2.11 -3.39
C ASP A 79 -11.54 1.54 -1.99
N VAL A 80 -12.06 2.24 -0.97
CA VAL A 80 -12.08 1.76 0.41
C VAL A 80 -13.45 1.15 0.67
N ILE A 81 -13.46 -0.11 1.08
CA ILE A 81 -14.67 -0.88 1.38
C ILE A 81 -14.71 -1.27 2.86
N ASP A 82 -15.92 -1.41 3.40
CA ASP A 82 -16.16 -1.94 4.73
C ASP A 82 -16.56 -3.42 4.61
N ILE A 83 -15.81 -4.30 5.29
CA ILE A 83 -16.08 -5.73 5.33
C ILE A 83 -16.73 -6.08 6.67
N THR A 84 -17.92 -6.69 6.60
CA THR A 84 -18.66 -7.13 7.78
C THR A 84 -19.00 -8.62 7.64
N ASP A 85 -18.49 -9.44 8.55
CA ASP A 85 -18.86 -10.85 8.69
C ASP A 85 -18.66 -11.27 10.14
N SER A 86 -19.77 -11.36 10.88
CA SER A 86 -19.77 -11.69 12.31
C SER A 86 -19.26 -13.10 12.61
N ARG A 87 -19.30 -14.03 11.65
CA ARG A 87 -18.85 -15.41 11.83
C ARG A 87 -17.34 -15.52 11.96
N VAL A 88 -16.62 -14.55 11.40
CA VAL A 88 -15.16 -14.43 11.47
C VAL A 88 -14.72 -13.21 12.28
N GLY A 89 -15.65 -12.58 13.02
CA GLY A 89 -15.36 -11.44 13.89
C GLY A 89 -15.07 -10.13 13.16
N LEU A 90 -15.42 -10.00 11.88
CA LEU A 90 -15.22 -8.76 11.13
C LEU A 90 -16.43 -7.83 11.30
N SER A 91 -16.17 -6.59 11.70
CA SER A 91 -17.20 -5.57 11.92
C SER A 91 -16.77 -4.25 11.29
N ALA A 92 -17.29 -3.93 10.11
CA ALA A 92 -16.92 -2.75 9.32
C ALA A 92 -15.40 -2.57 9.16
N GLU A 93 -14.69 -3.68 8.96
CA GLU A 93 -13.24 -3.68 8.78
C GLU A 93 -12.90 -3.00 7.44
N LYS A 94 -12.13 -1.92 7.51
CA LYS A 94 -11.74 -1.16 6.31
C LYS A 94 -10.65 -1.87 5.54
N LYS A 95 -10.86 -2.06 4.24
CA LYS A 95 -9.86 -2.58 3.31
C LYS A 95 -9.83 -1.76 2.02
N ARG A 96 -8.65 -1.65 1.42
CA ARG A 96 -8.44 -1.01 0.13
C ARG A 96 -8.47 -2.05 -0.98
N VAL A 97 -9.16 -1.77 -2.08
CA VAL A 97 -9.15 -2.66 -3.24
C VAL A 97 -7.87 -2.43 -4.05
N LEU A 98 -7.03 -3.45 -4.16
CA LEU A 98 -5.76 -3.42 -4.90
C LEU A 98 -5.80 -4.19 -6.22
N GLY A 99 -6.88 -4.94 -6.47
CA GLY A 99 -7.03 -5.68 -7.72
C GLY A 99 -8.45 -6.19 -7.90
N LEU A 100 -8.86 -6.28 -9.17
CA LEU A 100 -10.16 -6.75 -9.61
C LEU A 100 -9.93 -7.88 -10.61
N ILE A 101 -10.41 -9.08 -10.31
CA ILE A 101 -10.26 -10.25 -11.17
C ILE A 101 -11.65 -10.80 -11.47
N LEU A 102 -12.07 -10.71 -12.72
CA LEU A 102 -13.31 -11.33 -13.19
C LEU A 102 -13.05 -12.80 -13.54
N VAL A 103 -13.74 -13.71 -12.86
CA VAL A 103 -13.62 -15.16 -13.06
C VAL A 103 -14.92 -15.69 -13.65
N TYR A 104 -14.82 -16.40 -14.78
CA TYR A 104 -15.96 -17.13 -15.37
C TYR A 104 -15.91 -18.60 -15.00
N ASN A 105 -17.00 -19.14 -14.44
CA ASN A 105 -17.15 -20.57 -14.17
C ASN A 105 -18.03 -21.22 -15.26
N PRO A 106 -17.43 -21.94 -16.23
CA PRO A 106 -18.18 -22.48 -17.38
C PRO A 106 -19.13 -23.61 -17.00
N ARG A 107 -18.89 -24.33 -15.89
CA ARG A 107 -19.78 -25.42 -15.46
C ARG A 107 -21.10 -24.91 -14.91
N ARG A 108 -21.10 -23.68 -14.37
CA ARG A 108 -22.26 -23.02 -13.79
C ARG A 108 -22.82 -21.90 -14.68
N GLY A 109 -22.05 -21.44 -15.67
CA GLY A 109 -22.43 -20.29 -16.51
C GLY A 109 -22.45 -18.98 -15.72
N GLU A 110 -21.64 -18.86 -14.67
CA GLU A 110 -21.66 -17.75 -13.72
C GLU A 110 -20.35 -16.95 -13.76
N TYR A 111 -20.45 -15.65 -13.50
CA TYR A 111 -19.31 -14.77 -13.28
C TYR A 111 -19.22 -14.39 -11.81
N GLU A 112 -17.98 -14.36 -11.32
CA GLU A 112 -17.64 -13.91 -9.97
C GLU A 112 -16.51 -12.89 -10.07
N GLU A 113 -16.51 -11.90 -9.20
CA GLU A 113 -15.46 -10.91 -9.11
C GLU A 113 -14.66 -11.17 -7.82
N ARG A 114 -13.34 -11.31 -7.97
CA ARG A 114 -12.43 -11.46 -6.85
C ARG A 114 -11.68 -10.16 -6.63
N LEU A 115 -11.86 -9.59 -5.43
CA LEU A 115 -11.19 -8.38 -4.98
C LEU A 115 -9.92 -8.76 -4.24
N LEU A 116 -8.78 -8.21 -4.65
CA LEU A 116 -7.54 -8.24 -3.85
C LEU A 116 -7.55 -7.06 -2.89
N LEU A 117 -7.17 -7.30 -1.64
CA LEU A 117 -7.33 -6.36 -0.54
C LEU A 117 -5.97 -5.94 0.04
N GLY A 118 -5.90 -4.66 0.40
CA GLY A 118 -4.82 -3.96 1.09
C GLY A 118 -5.27 -3.37 2.41
N ALA A 119 -4.31 -2.92 3.22
CA ALA A 119 -4.59 -2.07 4.38
C ALA A 119 -5.07 -0.69 3.92
N VAL A 120 -5.74 0.03 4.84
CA VAL A 120 -6.20 1.41 4.65
C VAL A 120 -5.48 2.28 5.64
#